data_AF-A0A1N6FCB0-F1
#
_entry.id   AF-A0A1N6FCB0-F1
#
_cell.length_a   1.000
_cell.length_b   1.000
_cell.length_c   1.000
_cell.angle_alpha   90.00
_cell.angle_beta   90.00
_cell.angle_gamma   90.00
#
_symmetry.space_group_name_H-M   'P 1'
#
loop_
_entity.id
_entity.type
_entity.pdbx_description
1 polymer ?
#
loop_
_entity_poly.entity_id
_entity_poly.type
_entity_poly.pdbx_seq_one_letter_code
_entity_poly.pdbx_strand_id
1 'polypeptide(L)' 'MSEKPVNLNRFRKDRARAEKKARADANAALHGMTRAEKDRAKAEAARVARLHALKKRDDD' A
#
# COMPACT_ATOMS: atom_id res chain seq x y z
N MET A 1 15.97 19.88 -35.71
CA MET A 1 14.76 19.92 -34.87
C MET A 1 15.19 20.39 -33.49
N SER A 2 15.02 21.68 -33.19
CA SER A 2 15.53 22.28 -31.95
C SER A 2 14.72 21.78 -30.75
N GLU A 3 15.38 21.10 -29.82
CA GLU A 3 14.79 20.72 -28.54
C GLU A 3 14.33 21.99 -27.82
N LYS A 4 13.03 22.06 -27.55
CA LYS A 4 12.44 23.20 -26.83
C LYS A 4 13.15 23.35 -25.47
N PRO A 5 13.49 24.57 -25.04
CA PRO A 5 14.12 24.80 -23.74
C PRO A 5 13.30 24.17 -22.61
N VAL A 6 13.91 23.24 -21.87
CA VAL A 6 13.22 22.52 -20.80
C VAL A 6 13.24 23.37 -19.54
N ASN A 7 12.06 23.65 -18.97
CA ASN A 7 11.98 24.40 -17.72
C ASN A 7 12.33 23.48 -16.53
N LEU A 8 13.58 23.58 -16.07
CA LEU A 8 14.10 22.80 -14.94
C LEU A 8 13.34 23.05 -13.63
N ASN A 9 12.80 24.24 -13.42
CA ASN A 9 12.02 24.55 -12.22
C ASN A 9 10.69 23.78 -12.20
N ARG A 10 10.05 23.63 -13.36
CA ARG A 10 8.84 22.80 -13.49
C ARG A 10 9.16 21.34 -13.19
N PHE A 11 10.23 20.81 -13.79
CA PHE A 11 10.67 19.43 -13.57
C PHE A 11 10.98 19.12 -12.10
N ARG A 12 11.74 20.00 -11.42
CA ARG A 12 12.05 19.85 -9.99
C ARG A 12 10.79 19.85 -9.12
N LYS A 13 9.83 20.73 -9.43
CA LYS A 13 8.54 20.77 -8.72
C LYS A 13 7.74 19.49 -8.94
N ASP A 14 7.72 18.98 -10.17
CA ASP A 14 6.97 17.76 -10.51
C ASP A 14 7.58 16.54 -9.81
N ARG A 15 8.93 16.44 -9.78
CA ARG A 15 9.63 15.43 -8.99
C ARG A 15 9.31 15.51 -7.50
N ALA A 16 9.38 16.71 -6.90
CA ALA A 16 9.08 16.89 -5.48
C ALA A 16 7.62 16.52 -5.14
N ARG A 17 6.66 16.82 -6.03
CA ARG A 17 5.26 16.40 -5.84
C ARG A 17 5.09 14.88 -5.95
N ALA A 18 5.77 14.24 -6.90
CA ALA A 18 5.74 12.78 -7.06
C ALA A 18 6.29 12.07 -5.81
N GLU A 19 7.43 12.52 -5.29
CA GLU A 19 8.03 11.98 -4.07
C GLU A 19 7.09 12.16 -2.85
N LYS A 20 6.46 13.33 -2.72
CA LYS A 20 5.48 13.59 -1.65
C LYS A 20 4.26 12.67 -1.76
N LYS A 21 3.76 12.43 -2.97
CA LYS A 21 2.63 11.53 -3.21
C LYS A 21 2.99 10.08 -2.84
N ALA A 22 4.13 9.58 -3.29
CA ALA A 22 4.59 8.23 -2.94
C ALA A 22 4.72 8.03 -1.42
N ARG A 23 5.23 9.03 -0.70
CA ARG A 23 5.29 8.99 0.77
C ARG A 23 3.91 9.01 1.42
N ALA A 24 2.97 9.81 0.89
CA ALA A 24 1.60 9.84 1.38
C ALA A 24 0.89 8.50 1.17
N ASP A 25 1.08 7.87 0.02
CA ASP A 25 0.51 6.55 -0.28
C ASP A 25 1.10 5.47 0.65
N ALA A 26 2.41 5.50 0.89
CA ALA A 26 3.07 4.63 1.86
C ALA A 26 2.53 4.85 3.29
N ASN A 27 2.37 6.10 3.72
CA ASN A 27 1.80 6.42 5.02
C ASN A 27 0.32 6.03 5.13
N ALA A 28 -0.46 6.15 4.05
CA ALA A 28 -1.85 5.69 4.01
C ALA A 28 -1.92 4.15 4.13
N ALA A 29 -1.00 3.42 3.52
CA ALA A 29 -0.91 1.97 3.71
C ALA A 29 -0.52 1.60 5.15
N LEU A 30 0.44 2.31 5.74
CA LEU A 30 0.94 2.02 7.09
C LEU A 30 -0.02 2.48 8.21
N HIS A 31 -0.66 3.64 8.02
CA HIS A 31 -1.38 4.38 9.05
C HIS A 31 -2.82 4.73 8.68
N GLY A 32 -3.23 4.56 7.43
CA GLY A 32 -4.59 4.88 6.96
C GLY A 32 -5.64 3.83 7.30
N MET A 33 -5.23 2.62 7.71
CA MET A 33 -6.17 1.64 8.26
C MET A 33 -6.62 2.05 9.65
N THR A 34 -7.92 2.24 9.81
CA THR A 34 -8.57 2.44 11.10
C THR A 34 -8.42 1.19 11.98
N ARG A 35 -8.56 1.34 13.31
CA ARG A 35 -8.50 0.19 14.24
C ARG A 35 -9.51 -0.90 13.85
N ALA A 36 -10.74 -0.49 13.48
CA ALA A 36 -11.80 -1.40 13.06
C ALA A 36 -11.44 -2.22 11.80
N GLU A 37 -10.78 -1.60 10.81
CA GLU A 37 -10.33 -2.30 9.59
C GLU A 37 -9.20 -3.29 9.90
N LYS A 38 -8.25 -2.90 10.76
CA LYS A 38 -7.18 -3.81 11.22
C LYS A 38 -7.75 -5.02 11.96
N ASP A 39 -8.75 -4.82 12.79
CA ASP A 39 -9.37 -5.91 13.55
C ASP A 39 -10.19 -6.85 12.66
N ARG A 40 -10.92 -6.31 11.67
CA ARG A 40 -11.59 -7.13 10.64
C ARG A 40 -10.59 -7.97 9.85
N ALA A 41 -9.51 -7.36 9.35
CA ALA A 41 -8.48 -8.08 8.61
C ALA A 41 -7.83 -9.20 9.44
N LYS A 42 -7.58 -8.96 10.74
CA LYS A 42 -7.07 -9.98 11.65
C LYS A 42 -8.08 -11.11 11.88
N ALA A 43 -9.35 -10.80 12.07
CA ALA A 43 -10.40 -11.80 12.26
C ALA A 43 -10.56 -12.69 11.03
N GLU A 44 -10.51 -12.10 9.83
CA GLU A 44 -10.51 -12.85 8.56
C GLU A 44 -9.28 -13.75 8.43
N ALA A 45 -8.08 -13.21 8.69
CA ALA A 45 -6.85 -14.00 8.67
C ALA A 45 -6.89 -15.18 9.65
N ALA A 46 -7.42 -14.98 10.86
CA ALA A 46 -7.59 -16.04 11.85
C ALA A 46 -8.61 -17.11 11.40
N ARG A 47 -9.72 -16.70 10.78
CA ARG A 47 -10.71 -17.63 10.21
C ARG A 47 -10.07 -18.49 9.11
N VAL A 48 -9.35 -17.87 8.19
CA VAL A 48 -8.66 -18.55 7.08
C VAL A 48 -7.62 -19.53 7.63
N ALA A 49 -6.79 -19.11 8.58
CA ALA A 49 -5.80 -19.98 9.22
C ALA A 49 -6.44 -21.21 9.89
N ARG A 50 -7.56 -21.03 10.60
CA ARG A 50 -8.31 -22.15 11.20
C ARG A 50 -8.85 -23.11 10.15
N LEU A 51 -9.42 -22.60 9.06
CA LEU A 51 -9.93 -23.43 7.96
C LEU A 51 -8.81 -24.26 7.32
N HIS A 52 -7.65 -23.64 7.05
CA HIS A 52 -6.48 -24.35 6.53
C HIS A 52 -5.95 -25.41 7.50
N ALA A 53 -5.92 -25.12 8.80
CA ALA A 53 -5.48 -26.07 9.81
C ALA A 53 -6.43 -27.27 9.94
N LEU A 54 -7.74 -27.04 9.86
CA LEU A 54 -8.74 -28.12 9.87
C LEU A 54 -8.57 -29.03 8.65
N LYS A 55 -8.47 -28.45 7.46
CA LYS A 55 -8.32 -29.23 6.22
C LYS A 55 -7.04 -30.08 6.23
N LYS A 56 -5.92 -29.55 6.74
CA LYS A 56 -4.69 -30.34 6.88
C LYS A 56 -4.86 -31.57 7.77
N ARG A 57 -5.66 -31.50 8.84
CA ARG A 57 -5.88 -32.63 9.75
C ARG A 57 -6.75 -33.72 9.16
N ASP A 58 -7.58 -33.39 8.17
CA ASP A 58 -8.44 -34.37 7.49
C ASP A 58 -7.73 -35.07 6.33
N ASP A 59 -6.55 -34.57 5.92
CA ASP A 59 -5.75 -35.10 4.81
C ASP A 59 -4.54 -35.96 5.27
N ASP A 60 -4.33 -36.15 6.59
CA ASP A 60 -3.33 -37.03 7.24
C ASP A 60 -3.99 -38.31 7.80
#